data_AF-A0A0W8F8S6-F1
#
_entry.id   AF-A0A0W8F8S6-F1
#
_cell.length_a   1.000
_cell.length_b   1.000
_cell.length_c   1.000
_cell.angle_alpha   90.00
_cell.angle_beta   90.00
_cell.angle_gamma   90.00
#
_symmetry.space_group_name_H-M   'P 1'
#
loop_
_entity.id
_entity.type
_entity.pdbx_description
1 polymer ?
#
loop_
_entity_poly.entity_id
_entity_poly.type
_entity_poly.pdbx_seq_one_letter_code
_entity_poly.pdbx_strand_id
1 'polypeptide(L)'
;MDTTDFDIIKAIASLKVPYPKADRILSMANIDPEELGARLGGLEMQGFVKTLSEADMEGSSLPNGITAAGLTSLGKRALSGPRW
;
A
#
# COMPACT_ATOMS: atom_id res chain seq x y z
N MET A 1 7.69 -8.81 9.18
CA MET A 1 6.58 -8.14 8.49
C MET A 1 5.37 -8.33 9.37
N ASP A 2 4.75 -7.25 9.84
CA ASP A 2 3.62 -7.31 10.75
C ASP A 2 2.36 -7.80 10.04
N THR A 3 1.36 -8.27 10.80
CA THR A 3 0.06 -8.70 10.24
C THR A 3 -0.63 -7.57 9.49
N THR A 4 -0.58 -6.35 10.02
CA THR A 4 -1.16 -5.15 9.39
C THR A 4 -0.47 -4.83 8.07
N ASP A 5 0.86 -4.90 8.03
CA ASP A 5 1.62 -4.69 6.79
C ASP A 5 1.21 -5.72 5.73
N PHE A 6 1.04 -6.98 6.14
CA PHE A 6 0.64 -8.06 5.25
C PHE A 6 -0.77 -7.84 4.70
N ASP A 7 -1.72 -7.41 5.54
CA ASP A 7 -3.07 -7.08 5.13
C ASP A 7 -3.11 -5.87 4.17
N ILE A 8 -2.26 -4.86 4.38
CA ILE A 8 -2.10 -3.74 3.44
C ILE A 8 -1.58 -4.23 2.08
N ILE A 9 -0.52 -5.04 2.06
CA ILE A 9 0.03 -5.60 0.82
C ILE A 9 -1.03 -6.46 0.11
N LYS A 10 -1.78 -7.26 0.86
CA LYS A 10 -2.86 -8.10 0.35
C LYS A 10 -4.01 -7.26 -0.22
N ALA A 11 -4.40 -6.17 0.44
CA ALA A 11 -5.40 -5.23 -0.06
C ALA A 11 -4.98 -4.62 -1.39
N ILE A 12 -3.73 -4.16 -1.50
CA ILE A 12 -3.17 -3.62 -2.76
C ILE A 12 -3.22 -4.68 -3.87
N ALA A 13 -2.81 -5.91 -3.59
CA ALA A 13 -2.87 -7.01 -4.57
C ALA A 13 -4.31 -7.35 -4.99
N SER A 14 -5.25 -7.33 -4.04
CA SER A 14 -6.66 -7.67 -4.27
C SER A 14 -7.34 -6.67 -5.22
N LEU A 15 -6.88 -5.43 -5.25
CA LEU A 15 -7.42 -4.39 -6.13
C LEU A 15 -7.08 -4.61 -7.62
N LYS A 16 -6.16 -5.52 -7.96
CA LYS A 16 -5.78 -5.91 -9.35
C LYS A 16 -5.39 -4.74 -10.27
N VAL A 17 -5.01 -3.60 -9.70
CA VAL A 17 -4.55 -2.40 -10.41
C VAL A 17 -3.06 -2.22 -10.07
N PRO A 18 -2.20 -1.72 -10.98
CA PRO A 18 -0.77 -1.53 -10.71
C PRO A 18 -0.51 -0.53 -9.57
N TYR A 19 -1.28 0.56 -9.50
CA TYR A 19 -1.23 1.58 -8.45
C TYR A 19 -2.65 1.91 -7.99
N PRO A 20 -3.26 1.12 -7.10
CA PRO A 20 -4.53 1.47 -6.50
C PRO A 20 -4.44 2.78 -5.71
N LYS A 21 -5.49 3.59 -5.80
CA LYS A 21 -5.62 4.83 -5.03
C LYS A 21 -5.67 4.55 -3.54
N ALA A 22 -5.11 5.46 -2.75
CA ALA A 22 -4.99 5.30 -1.32
C ALA A 22 -6.34 5.14 -0.62
N ASP A 23 -7.41 5.84 -1.05
CA ASP A 23 -8.77 5.65 -0.51
C ASP A 23 -9.31 4.24 -0.69
N ARG A 24 -8.97 3.59 -1.81
CA ARG A 24 -9.39 2.20 -2.06
C ARG A 24 -8.63 1.23 -1.19
N ILE A 25 -7.33 1.48 -0.98
CA ILE A 25 -6.52 0.69 -0.06
C ILE A 25 -7.05 0.87 1.37
N LEU A 26 -7.34 2.11 1.77
CA LEU A 26 -7.92 2.46 3.07
C LEU A 26 -9.25 1.73 3.31
N SER A 27 -10.15 1.77 2.31
CA SER A 27 -11.44 1.09 2.38
C SER A 27 -11.33 -0.43 2.52
N MET A 28 -10.25 -1.04 2.02
CA MET A 28 -10.01 -2.49 2.16
C MET A 28 -9.24 -2.86 3.42
N ALA A 29 -8.25 -2.06 3.81
CA ALA A 29 -7.42 -2.31 4.99
C ALA A 29 -8.17 -2.02 6.30
N ASN A 30 -9.20 -1.15 6.26
CA ASN A 30 -10.03 -0.78 7.41
C ASN A 30 -9.18 -0.33 8.64
N ILE A 31 -8.21 0.52 8.39
CA ILE A 31 -7.33 1.16 9.39
C ILE A 31 -7.37 2.68 9.25
N ASP A 32 -6.80 3.39 10.21
CA ASP A 32 -6.70 4.84 10.15
C ASP A 32 -5.86 5.34 8.96
N PRO A 33 -6.23 6.45 8.31
CA PRO A 33 -5.50 6.98 7.17
C PRO A 33 -4.08 7.45 7.52
N GLU A 34 -3.86 7.93 8.74
CA GLU A 34 -2.52 8.28 9.25
C GLU A 34 -1.65 7.03 9.41
N GLU A 35 -2.17 5.98 10.07
CA GLU A 35 -1.47 4.70 10.23
C GLU A 35 -1.17 4.09 8.85
N LEU A 36 -2.14 4.07 7.93
CA LEU A 36 -1.94 3.58 6.57
C LEU A 36 -0.81 4.35 5.87
N GLY A 37 -0.80 5.67 5.97
CA GLY A 37 0.25 6.51 5.38
C GLY A 37 1.63 6.19 5.95
N ALA A 38 1.74 6.04 7.27
CA ALA A 38 2.99 5.67 7.94
C ALA A 38 3.48 4.28 7.51
N ARG A 39 2.57 3.29 7.46
CA ARG A 39 2.88 1.92 7.03
C ARG A 39 3.28 1.85 5.56
N LEU A 40 2.61 2.57 4.67
CA LEU A 40 2.96 2.65 3.26
C LEU A 40 4.36 3.25 3.06
N GLY A 41 4.70 4.33 3.79
CA GLY A 41 6.05 4.89 3.78
C GLY A 41 7.10 3.89 4.27
N GLY A 42 6.82 3.16 5.34
CA GLY A 42 7.71 2.11 5.86
C GLY A 42 7.90 0.94 4.88
N LEU A 43 6.83 0.50 4.22
CA LEU A 43 6.87 -0.56 3.20
C LEU A 43 7.58 -0.12 1.93
N GLU A 44 7.52 1.15 1.58
CA GLU A 44 8.25 1.73 0.45
C GLU A 44 9.76 1.77 0.73
N MET A 45 10.16 2.23 1.92
CA MET A 45 11.58 2.21 2.33
C MET A 45 12.17 0.79 2.33
N GLN A 46 11.35 -0.21 2.65
CA GLN A 46 11.73 -1.62 2.59
C GLN A 46 11.65 -2.22 1.18
N GLY A 47 11.14 -1.48 0.19
CA GLY A 47 11.06 -1.89 -1.21
C GLY A 47 9.91 -2.84 -1.54
N PHE A 48 8.93 -3.05 -0.65
CA PHE A 48 7.76 -3.89 -0.91
C PHE A 48 6.72 -3.18 -1.77
N VAL A 49 6.53 -1.88 -1.55
CA VAL A 49 5.58 -1.06 -2.31
C VAL A 49 6.29 0.14 -2.93
N LYS A 50 5.62 0.76 -3.89
CA LYS A 50 6.01 2.05 -4.45
C LYS A 50 4.83 2.98 -4.31
N THR A 51 5.02 4.08 -3.61
CA THR A 51 3.99 5.10 -3.42
C THR A 51 4.06 6.12 -4.56
N LEU A 52 2.91 6.74 -4.83
CA LEU A 52 2.77 7.88 -5.73
C LEU A 52 2.18 9.03 -4.92
N SER A 53 2.67 10.22 -5.18
CA SER A 53 2.18 11.45 -4.55
C SER A 53 1.19 12.15 -5.47
N GLU A 54 0.52 13.18 -4.95
CA GLU A 54 -0.43 13.98 -5.71
C GLU A 54 0.17 14.63 -6.97
N ALA A 55 1.50 14.87 -6.96
CA ALA A 55 2.25 15.34 -8.12
C ALA A 55 2.33 14.31 -9.27
N ASP A 56 2.23 13.02 -8.96
CA ASP A 56 2.29 11.92 -9.93
C ASP A 56 0.90 11.49 -10.39
N MET A 57 -0.14 11.65 -9.54
CA MET A 57 -1.48 11.17 -9.82
C MET A 57 -2.54 12.02 -9.09
N GLU A 58 -3.45 12.63 -9.85
CA GLU A 58 -4.60 13.35 -9.29
C GLU A 58 -5.54 12.40 -8.52
N GLY A 59 -5.86 12.78 -7.29
CA GLY A 59 -6.80 12.07 -6.44
C GLY A 59 -6.73 12.49 -4.98
N SER A 60 -7.58 11.87 -4.16
CA SER A 60 -7.52 11.99 -2.72
C SER A 60 -6.20 11.43 -2.19
N SER A 61 -5.46 12.29 -1.50
CA SER A 61 -4.20 11.99 -0.83
C SER A 61 -4.45 11.63 0.63
N LEU A 62 -3.66 10.69 1.14
CA LEU A 62 -3.54 10.48 2.58
C LEU A 62 -2.93 11.72 3.24
N PRO A 63 -3.08 11.89 4.57
CA PRO A 63 -2.51 13.01 5.31
C PRO A 63 -1.00 13.19 5.08
N ASN A 64 -0.31 12.11 4.72
CA ASN A 64 1.12 12.08 4.41
C ASN A 64 1.47 12.40 2.95
N GLY A 65 0.50 12.80 2.11
CA GLY A 65 0.68 13.17 0.70
C GLY A 65 0.64 12.01 -0.31
N ILE A 66 0.47 10.76 0.16
CA ILE A 66 0.41 9.57 -0.70
C ILE A 66 -0.99 9.45 -1.34
N THR A 67 -1.08 9.48 -2.66
CA THR A 67 -2.33 9.31 -3.43
C THR A 67 -2.56 7.89 -3.94
N ALA A 68 -1.51 7.10 -4.16
CA ALA A 68 -1.62 5.70 -4.58
C ALA A 68 -0.42 4.88 -4.13
N ALA A 69 -0.59 3.55 -4.03
CA ALA A 69 0.52 2.65 -3.73
C ALA A 69 0.40 1.35 -4.51
N GLY A 70 1.48 0.95 -5.18
CA GLY A 70 1.57 -0.26 -5.98
C GLY A 70 2.57 -1.26 -5.40
N LEU A 71 2.33 -2.56 -5.63
CA LEU A 71 3.29 -3.59 -5.20
C LEU A 71 4.48 -3.69 -6.17
N THR A 72 5.68 -3.73 -5.62
CA THR A 72 6.88 -4.11 -6.37
C THR A 72 6.94 -5.63 -6.56
N SER A 73 7.93 -6.11 -7.34
CA SER A 73 8.22 -7.53 -7.45
C SER A 73 8.48 -8.19 -6.07
N LEU A 74 9.03 -7.43 -5.12
CA LEU A 74 9.32 -7.89 -3.77
C LEU A 74 8.03 -7.98 -2.94
N GLY A 75 7.16 -6.96 -3.00
CA GLY A 75 5.81 -7.00 -2.41
C GLY A 75 4.97 -8.16 -2.90
N LYS A 76 5.00 -8.45 -4.21
CA LYS A 76 4.29 -9.60 -4.79
C LYS A 76 4.85 -10.94 -4.30
N ARG A 77 6.18 -11.04 -4.15
CA ARG A 77 6.83 -12.25 -3.59
C ARG A 77 6.50 -12.43 -2.11
N ALA A 78 6.34 -11.35 -1.35
CA ALA A 78 5.93 -11.43 0.06
C ALA A 78 4.57 -12.12 0.23
N LEU A 79 3.63 -11.90 -0.72
CA LEU A 79 2.34 -12.60 -0.75
C LEU A 79 2.43 -14.06 -1.23
N SER A 80 3.47 -14.40 -1.98
CA SER A 80 3.67 -15.74 -2.55
C SER A 80 4.60 -16.62 -1.71
N GLY A 81 5.13 -16.10 -0.59
CA GLY A 81 5.94 -16.86 0.36
C GLY A 81 5.12 -17.98 1.04
N PRO A 82 5.79 -19.01 1.62
CA PRO A 82 5.10 -20.12 2.25
C PRO A 82 4.18 -19.59 3.35
N ARG A 83 2.88 -19.90 3.21
CA ARG A 83 1.81 -19.55 4.16
C ARG A 83 2.25 -20.00 5.55
N TRP A 84 2.55 -19.05 6.43
CA TRP A 84 2.74 -19.31 7.86
C TRP A 84 1.39 -19.48 8.54
#